data_AF-A0A327TU25-F1
#
_entry.id   AF-A0A327TU25-F1
#
_cell.length_a   1.000
_cell.length_b   1.000
_cell.length_c   1.000
_cell.angle_alpha   90.00
_cell.angle_beta   90.00
_cell.angle_gamma   90.00
#
_symmetry.space_group_name_H-M   'P 1'
#
loop_
_entity.id
_entity.type
_entity.pdbx_description
1 polymer ?
#
loop_
_entity_poly.entity_id
_entity_poly.type
_entity_poly.pdbx_seq_one_letter_code
_entity_poly.pdbx_strand_id
1 'polypeptide(L)' 'MPTYETTPRFTHDLDRLTPEQRRRFRRAVAAFVEDLRTGRFRAGLREARGFADSLT' A
#
# COMPACT_ATOMS: atom_id res chain seq x y z
N MET A 1 -3.57 18.16 5.71
CA MET A 1 -2.32 17.54 6.18
C MET A 1 -2.58 16.05 6.23
N PRO A 2 -1.86 15.20 5.48
CA PRO A 2 -2.04 13.75 5.59
C PRO A 2 -1.67 13.31 7.01
N THR A 3 -2.49 12.46 7.63
CA THR A 3 -2.27 11.92 9.00
C THR A 3 -1.32 10.72 9.03
N TYR A 4 -0.73 10.36 7.89
CA TYR A 4 0.21 9.26 7.77
C TYR A 4 1.64 9.79 7.68
N GLU A 5 2.57 9.08 8.31
CA GLU A 5 4.00 9.34 8.18
C GLU A 5 4.62 8.38 7.16
N THR A 6 5.46 8.91 6.27
CA THR A 6 6.30 8.11 5.38
C THR A 6 7.74 8.17 5.86
N THR A 7 8.37 7.01 6.03
CA THR A 7 9.79 6.98 6.40
C THR A 7 10.66 7.47 5.23
N PRO A 8 11.81 8.12 5.50
CA PRO A 8 12.75 8.52 4.45
C PRO A 8 13.24 7.35 3.58
N ARG A 9 13.28 6.14 4.16
CA ARG A 9 13.61 4.92 3.42
C ARG A 9 12.53 4.57 2.40
N PHE A 10 11.26 4.68 2.78
CA PHE A 10 10.15 4.38 1.88
C PHE A 10 10.16 5.29 0.64
N THR A 11 10.37 6.60 0.83
CA THR A 11 10.44 7.56 -0.28
C THR A 11 11.63 7.29 -1.18
N HIS A 12 12.80 7.05 -0.60
CA HIS A 12 14.01 6.67 -1.36
C HIS A 12 13.81 5.41 -2.20
N ASP A 13 13.18 4.36 -1.65
CA ASP A 13 12.94 3.11 -2.37
C ASP A 13 11.89 3.30 -3.48
N LEU A 14 10.87 4.14 -3.26
CA LEU A 14 9.85 4.50 -4.25
C LEU A 14 10.42 5.31 -5.43
N ASP A 15 11.40 6.16 -5.17
CA ASP A 15 12.05 6.98 -6.19
C ASP A 15 13.00 6.17 -7.07
N ARG A 16 13.55 5.08 -6.55
CA ARG A 16 14.46 4.19 -7.29
C ARG A 16 13.77 3.16 -8.19
N LEU A 17 12.43 3.12 -8.19
CA LEU A 17 11.71 2.22 -9.07
C LEU A 17 11.94 2.56 -10.54
N THR A 18 12.30 1.55 -11.34
CA THR A 18 12.26 1.64 -12.79
C THR A 18 10.83 1.95 -13.27
N PRO A 19 10.65 2.49 -14.49
CA PRO A 19 9.31 2.80 -15.01
C PRO A 19 8.34 1.61 -14.98
N GLU A 20 8.83 0.41 -15.26
CA GLU A 20 8.03 -0.82 -15.23
C GLU A 20 7.66 -1.23 -13.80
N GLN A 21 8.61 -1.14 -12.85
CA GLN A 21 8.31 -1.37 -11.43
C GLN A 21 7.30 -0.36 -10.90
N ARG A 22 7.42 0.92 -11.29
CA ARG A 22 6.48 1.98 -10.91
C ARG A 22 5.08 1.71 -11.48
N ARG A 23 4.95 1.19 -12.70
CA ARG A 23 3.67 0.74 -13.26
C ARG A 23 3.07 -0.41 -12.45
N ARG A 24 3.86 -1.44 -12.14
CA ARG A 24 3.41 -2.59 -11.33
C ARG A 24 2.99 -2.17 -9.93
N PHE A 25 3.77 -1.31 -9.28
CA PHE A 25 3.47 -0.76 -7.96
C PHE A 25 2.14 0.00 -7.96
N ARG A 26 1.92 0.90 -8.93
CA ARG A 26 0.65 1.64 -9.05
C ARG A 26 -0.56 0.72 -9.26
N ARG A 27 -0.41 -0.34 -10.06
CA ARG A 27 -1.48 -1.36 -10.23
C ARG A 27 -1.77 -2.09 -8.93
N ALA A 28 -0.74 -2.47 -8.17
CA ALA A 28 -0.89 -3.12 -6.88
C ALA A 28 -1.61 -2.21 -5.87
N VAL A 29 -1.22 -0.93 -5.79
CA VAL A 29 -1.87 0.08 -4.92
C VAL A 29 -3.34 0.27 -5.30
N ALA A 30 -3.65 0.41 -6.59
CA ALA A 30 -5.04 0.58 -7.04
C ALA A 30 -5.92 -0.61 -6.62
N ALA A 31 -5.43 -1.84 -6.83
CA ALA A 31 -6.18 -3.02 -6.42
C ALA A 31 -6.29 -3.16 -4.89
N PHE A 32 -5.26 -2.75 -4.14
CA PHE A 32 -5.31 -2.71 -2.68
C PHE A 32 -6.36 -1.71 -2.15
N VAL A 33 -6.48 -0.54 -2.77
CA VAL A 33 -7.51 0.47 -2.40
C VAL A 33 -8.92 -0.07 -2.66
N GLU A 34 -9.13 -0.81 -3.75
CA GLU A 34 -10.42 -1.47 -4.01
C GLU A 34 -10.71 -2.59 -2.99
N ASP A 35 -9.71 -3.40 -2.64
CA ASP A 35 -9.85 -4.42 -1.60
C ASP A 35 -10.27 -3.77 -0.25
N LEU A 36 -9.67 -2.63 0.11
CA LEU A 36 -10.05 -1.85 1.30
C LEU A 36 -11.49 -1.34 1.24
N ARG A 37 -11.91 -0.78 0.10
CA ARG A 37 -13.27 -0.26 -0.09
C ARG A 37 -14.35 -1.34 0.02
N THR A 38 -14.02 -2.55 -0.45
CA THR A 38 -14.94 -3.69 -0.45
C THR A 38 -14.86 -4.53 0.84
N GLY A 39 -13.86 -4.29 1.68
CA GLY A 39 -13.60 -5.07 2.90
C GLY A 39 -13.21 -6.52 2.61
N ARG A 40 -12.72 -6.83 1.40
CA ARG A 40 -12.38 -8.18 0.96
C ARG A 40 -11.02 -8.19 0.31
N PHE A 41 -10.04 -8.80 0.98
CA PHE A 41 -8.70 -8.95 0.44
C PHE A 41 -8.57 -10.22 -0.41
N ARG A 42 -7.78 -10.13 -1.48
CA ARG A 42 -7.36 -11.27 -2.29
C ARG A 42 -6.49 -12.21 -1.45
N ALA A 43 -6.53 -13.51 -1.72
CA ALA A 43 -5.89 -14.55 -0.90
C ALA A 43 -4.38 -14.38 -0.59
N GLY A 44 -3.66 -13.56 -1.38
CA GLY A 44 -2.25 -13.21 -1.15
C GLY A 44 -2.01 -12.02 -0.23
N LEU A 45 -3.05 -11.27 0.13
CA LEU A 45 -3.04 -10.17 1.09
C LEU A 45 -3.76 -10.66 2.34
N ARG A 46 -3.00 -10.97 3.39
CA ARG A 46 -3.54 -11.26 4.71
C ARG A 46 -3.32 -10.03 5.56
N GLU A 47 -4.32 -9.66 6.35
CA GLU A 47 -4.14 -8.65 7.39
C GLU A 47 -2.97 -9.07 8.28
N ALA A 48 -1.93 -8.24 8.31
CA ALA A 48 -0.97 -8.31 9.40
C ALA A 48 -1.74 -7.96 10.67
N ARG A 49 -1.66 -8.82 11.69
CA ARG A 49 -2.25 -8.55 13.02
C ARG A 49 -1.84 -7.13 13.46
N GLY A 50 -2.81 -6.26 13.72
CA GLY A 50 -2.59 -4.86 14.13
C GLY A 50 -2.68 -3.79 13.03
N PHE A 51 -2.85 -4.15 11.75
CA PHE A 51 -3.02 -3.15 10.68
C PHE A 51 -4.39 -2.46 10.73
N ALA A 52 -5.46 -3.20 11.06
CA ALA A 52 -6.81 -2.66 11.19
C ALA A 52 -6.98 -1.79 12.45
N ASP A 53 -6.29 -2.12 13.54
CA ASP A 53 -6.32 -1.35 14.79
C ASP A 53 -5.70 0.04 14.67
N SER A 54 -4.96 0.31 13.59
CA SER A 54 -4.34 1.62 13.31
C SER A 54 -5.24 2.55 12.47
N LEU A 55 -6.41 2.07 12.03
CA LEU A 55 -7.35 2.83 11.18
C LEU A 55 -8.65 3.21 11.92
N THR A 56 -8.73 2.94 13.23
CA THR A 56 -9.85 3.30 14.12
C THR A 56 -9.35 4.27 15.19
#